data_AF-A0A8J7XNJ8-F1
#
_entry.id   AF-A0A8J7XNJ8-F1
#
_cell.length_a   1.000
_cell.length_b   1.000
_cell.length_c   1.000
_cell.angle_alpha   90.00
_cell.angle_beta   90.00
_cell.angle_gamma   90.00
#
_symmetry.space_group_name_H-M   'P 1'
#
loop_
_entity.id
_entity.type
_entity.pdbx_description
1 polymer ?
#
loop_
_entity_poly.entity_id
_entity_poly.type
_entity_poly.pdbx_seq_one_letter_code
_entity_poly.pdbx_strand_id
1 'polypeptide(L)'
;MAILKEKNWEKHSNPWSGYTRMAILPFLFLSIWFHNWIAVGLVIIWTIINPFVFPRPKNTDNWMSRGVLGEKLWTEKFRWDFSQGLNMVNGLFFFPALYFAYAHMFWPLLYSATWSFMAKLWFIDRMAFYYEMNKNG
;
A
#
# COMPACT_ATOMS: atom_id res chain seq x y z
N MET A 1 -21.14 13.94 2.32
CA MET A 1 -19.76 13.44 2.56
C MET A 1 -19.34 12.27 1.65
N ALA A 2 -20.19 11.78 0.73
CA ALA A 2 -19.84 10.73 -0.25
C ALA A 2 -18.99 11.24 -1.44
N ILE A 3 -19.25 12.47 -1.90
CA ILE A 3 -18.59 13.08 -3.08
C ILE A 3 -17.08 13.30 -2.85
N LEU A 4 -16.66 13.63 -1.62
CA LEU A 4 -15.23 13.74 -1.25
C LEU A 4 -14.54 12.37 -1.27
N LYS A 5 -15.26 11.29 -0.91
CA LYS A 5 -14.75 9.92 -0.91
C LYS A 5 -14.51 9.47 -2.35
N GLU A 6 -15.47 9.67 -3.25
CA GLU A 6 -15.35 9.33 -4.67
C GLU A 6 -14.21 10.09 -5.38
N LYS A 7 -14.09 11.40 -5.15
CA LYS A 7 -13.02 12.21 -5.75
C LYS A 7 -11.62 11.79 -5.33
N ASN A 8 -11.47 11.32 -4.08
CA ASN A 8 -10.20 10.82 -3.58
C ASN A 8 -9.86 9.45 -4.17
N TRP A 9 -10.85 8.57 -4.38
CA TRP A 9 -10.65 7.28 -5.04
C TRP A 9 -10.22 7.42 -6.50
N GLU A 10 -10.74 8.40 -7.24
CA GLU A 10 -10.35 8.63 -8.64
C GLU A 10 -8.92 9.13 -8.81
N LYS A 11 -8.37 9.85 -7.81
CA LYS A 11 -6.94 10.19 -7.81
C LYS A 11 -6.10 9.01 -7.33
N HIS A 12 -6.63 8.24 -6.37
CA HIS A 12 -5.93 7.08 -5.83
C HIS A 12 -5.81 5.92 -6.83
N SER A 13 -6.74 5.80 -7.77
CA SER A 13 -6.67 4.81 -8.86
C SER A 13 -5.56 5.10 -9.88
N ASN A 14 -4.83 6.22 -9.74
CA ASN A 14 -3.66 6.48 -10.57
C ASN A 14 -2.55 5.45 -10.26
N PRO A 15 -2.09 4.68 -11.25
CA PRO A 15 -1.08 3.64 -11.03
C PRO A 15 0.23 4.22 -10.48
N TRP A 16 0.60 5.45 -10.85
CA TRP A 16 1.78 6.12 -10.31
C TRP A 16 1.67 6.43 -8.82
N SER A 17 0.47 6.75 -8.31
CA SER A 17 0.25 6.89 -6.87
C SER A 17 0.49 5.56 -6.16
N GLY A 18 -0.01 4.45 -6.71
CA GLY A 18 0.20 3.13 -6.13
C GLY A 18 1.68 2.69 -6.12
N TYR A 19 2.39 2.82 -7.24
CA TYR A 19 3.81 2.44 -7.31
C TYR A 19 4.70 3.30 -6.42
N THR A 20 4.46 4.61 -6.36
CA THR A 20 5.25 5.50 -5.48
C THR A 20 4.96 5.26 -3.99
N ARG A 21 3.82 4.67 -3.64
CA ARG A 21 3.57 4.18 -2.28
C ARG A 21 4.27 2.86 -1.97
N MET A 22 4.47 1.99 -2.94
CA MET A 22 5.29 0.79 -2.72
C MET A 22 6.72 1.15 -2.34
N ALA A 23 7.24 2.26 -2.86
CA ALA A 23 8.56 2.77 -2.51
C ALA A 23 8.65 3.33 -1.07
N ILE A 24 7.53 3.65 -0.41
CA ILE A 24 7.54 4.18 0.97
C ILE A 24 8.16 3.18 1.95
N LEU A 25 7.84 1.90 1.80
CA LEU A 25 8.34 0.81 2.65
C LEU A 25 9.88 0.75 2.71
N PRO A 26 10.60 0.61 1.59
CA PRO A 26 12.06 0.58 1.61
C PRO A 26 12.67 1.90 2.08
N PHE A 27 12.12 3.05 1.70
CA PHE A 27 12.64 4.35 2.17
C PHE A 27 12.43 4.55 3.67
N LEU A 28 11.31 4.07 4.24
CA LEU A 28 11.06 4.13 5.67
C LEU A 28 12.09 3.29 6.43
N PHE A 29 12.31 2.04 6.02
CA PHE A 29 13.29 1.17 6.66
C PHE A 29 14.71 1.71 6.56
N LEU A 30 15.11 2.24 5.40
CA LEU A 30 16.42 2.89 5.24
C LEU A 30 16.56 4.12 6.13
N SER A 31 15.52 4.96 6.21
CA SER A 31 15.55 6.16 7.05
C SER A 31 15.70 5.82 8.53
N ILE A 32 15.01 4.78 9.00
CA ILE A 32 15.12 4.27 10.37
C ILE A 32 16.49 3.63 10.60
N TRP A 33 16.99 2.84 9.65
CA TRP A 33 18.33 2.23 9.72
C TRP A 33 19.41 3.29 9.93
N PHE A 34 19.39 4.36 9.15
CA PHE A 34 20.32 5.47 9.32
C PHE A 34 19.98 6.42 10.47
N HIS A 35 18.91 6.15 11.24
CA HIS A 35 18.39 7.02 12.29
C HIS A 35 18.17 8.47 11.82
N ASN A 36 17.87 8.63 10.52
CA ASN A 36 17.63 9.92 9.91
C ASN A 36 16.16 10.30 10.07
N TRP A 37 15.84 10.89 11.22
CA TRP A 37 14.47 11.29 11.56
C TRP A 37 13.89 12.35 10.62
N ILE A 38 14.74 13.17 9.98
CA ILE A 38 14.30 14.11 8.94
C ILE A 38 13.79 13.33 7.74
N ALA A 39 14.52 12.31 7.28
CA ALA A 39 14.09 11.43 6.20
C ALA A 39 12.82 10.66 6.57
N VAL A 40 12.68 10.17 7.81
CA VAL A 40 11.43 9.57 8.30
C VAL A 40 10.26 10.55 8.19
N GLY A 41 10.46 11.80 8.63
CA GLY A 41 9.46 12.86 8.51
C GLY A 41 9.06 13.12 7.05
N LEU A 42 10.02 13.18 6.14
CA LEU A 42 9.76 13.33 4.70
C LEU A 42 8.97 12.15 4.12
N VAL A 43 9.26 10.92 4.54
CA VAL A 43 8.51 9.73 4.10
C VAL A 43 7.06 9.77 4.60
N ILE A 44 6.83 10.22 5.84
CA ILE A 44 5.48 10.39 6.39
C ILE A 44 4.73 11.49 5.62
N ILE A 45 5.37 12.64 5.39
CA ILE A 45 4.80 13.74 4.61
C ILE A 45 4.44 13.25 3.20
N TRP A 46 5.35 12.52 2.54
CA TRP A 46 5.09 11.95 1.23
C TRP A 46 3.89 11.01 1.26
N THR A 47 3.78 10.14 2.27
CA THR A 47 2.63 9.23 2.44
C THR A 47 1.30 9.98 2.46
N ILE A 48 1.25 11.14 3.13
CA ILE A 48 0.05 11.99 3.25
C ILE A 48 -0.23 12.73 1.94
N ILE A 49 0.78 13.30 1.29
CA ILE A 49 0.61 14.15 0.09
C ILE A 49 0.39 13.30 -1.16
N ASN A 50 1.00 12.11 -1.26
CA ASN A 50 0.93 11.19 -2.41
C ASN A 50 -0.46 11.06 -3.08
N PRO A 51 -1.58 10.79 -2.37
CA PRO A 51 -2.92 10.75 -3.00
C PRO A 51 -3.35 12.03 -3.72
N PHE A 52 -2.81 13.18 -3.34
CA PHE A 52 -3.20 14.49 -3.86
C PHE A 52 -2.31 14.96 -5.01
N VAL A 53 -1.07 14.45 -5.09
CA VAL A 53 -0.08 14.84 -6.11
C VAL A 53 -0.49 14.36 -7.50
N PHE A 54 -1.05 13.15 -7.61
CA PHE A 54 -1.30 12.56 -8.91
C PHE A 54 -2.66 12.95 -9.50
N PRO A 55 -2.73 13.37 -10.77
CA PRO A 55 -3.98 13.66 -11.45
C PRO A 55 -4.78 12.37 -11.66
N ARG A 56 -6.08 12.50 -11.96
CA ARG A 56 -6.90 11.34 -12.32
C ARG A 56 -6.29 10.60 -13.52
N PRO A 57 -6.20 9.26 -13.49
CA PRO A 57 -5.64 8.52 -14.61
C PRO A 57 -6.57 8.61 -15.82
N LYS A 58 -5.98 8.73 -17.02
CA LYS A 58 -6.74 8.71 -18.29
C LYS A 58 -7.33 7.32 -18.58
N ASN A 59 -6.65 6.27 -18.14
CA ASN A 59 -7.06 4.87 -18.27
C ASN A 59 -6.83 4.13 -16.94
N THR A 60 -7.78 3.27 -16.54
CA THR A 60 -7.69 2.43 -15.33
C THR A 60 -7.38 0.96 -15.63
N ASP A 61 -6.87 0.68 -16.83
CA ASP A 61 -6.64 -0.70 -17.30
C ASP A 61 -5.33 -1.33 -16.80
N ASN A 62 -4.67 -0.69 -15.84
CA ASN A 62 -3.42 -1.16 -15.27
C ASN A 62 -3.68 -1.99 -14.01
N TRP A 63 -2.84 -3.01 -13.75
CA TRP A 63 -2.93 -3.88 -12.57
C TRP A 63 -3.09 -3.10 -11.25
N MET A 64 -2.29 -2.06 -11.06
CA MET A 64 -2.37 -1.20 -9.86
C MET A 64 -3.71 -0.46 -9.76
N SER A 65 -4.23 0.07 -10.87
CA SER A 65 -5.53 0.76 -10.91
C SER A 65 -6.67 -0.20 -10.59
N ARG A 66 -6.64 -1.42 -11.14
CA ARG A 66 -7.60 -2.49 -10.83
C ARG A 66 -7.54 -2.88 -9.35
N GLY A 67 -6.33 -3.00 -8.78
CA GLY A 67 -6.11 -3.24 -7.36
C GLY A 67 -6.77 -2.17 -6.46
N VAL A 68 -6.56 -0.89 -6.75
CA VAL A 68 -7.16 0.20 -5.96
C VAL A 68 -8.69 0.24 -6.09
N LEU A 69 -9.22 0.00 -7.29
CA LEU A 69 -10.67 -0.06 -7.50
C LEU A 69 -11.30 -1.29 -6.82
N GLY A 70 -10.61 -2.42 -6.81
CA GLY A 70 -11.01 -3.60 -6.05
C GLY A 70 -11.02 -3.35 -4.55
N GLU A 71 -10.01 -2.66 -4.03
CA GLU A 71 -9.93 -2.25 -2.62
C GLU A 71 -11.11 -1.34 -2.23
N LYS A 72 -11.53 -0.43 -3.13
CA LYS A 72 -12.74 0.39 -2.93
C LYS A 72 -13.98 -0.49 -2.75
N LEU A 73 -14.22 -1.41 -3.69
CA LEU A 73 -15.38 -2.31 -3.66
C LEU A 73 -15.37 -3.22 -2.41
N TRP A 74 -14.20 -3.74 -2.05
CA TRP A 74 -14.01 -4.57 -0.87
C TRP A 74 -14.26 -3.78 0.42
N THR A 75 -13.83 -2.53 0.50
CA THR A 75 -14.04 -1.67 1.68
C THR A 75 -15.52 -1.28 1.85
N GLU A 76 -16.28 -1.14 0.76
CA GLU A 76 -17.72 -0.84 0.81
C GLU A 76 -18.53 -2.01 1.38
N LYS A 77 -18.08 -3.25 1.14
CA LYS A 77 -18.66 -4.47 1.69
C LYS A 77 -17.63 -5.17 2.57
N PHE A 78 -17.19 -4.51 3.64
CA PHE A 78 -16.16 -5.06 4.52
C PHE A 78 -16.47 -6.52 4.89
N ARG A 79 -15.53 -7.42 4.58
CA ARG A 79 -15.67 -8.86 4.82
C ARG A 79 -14.43 -9.41 5.49
N TRP A 80 -14.64 -10.28 6.47
CA TRP A 80 -13.55 -11.05 7.07
C TRP A 80 -13.18 -12.19 6.11
N ASP A 81 -12.31 -11.89 5.15
CA ASP A 81 -11.90 -12.81 4.10
C ASP A 81 -10.37 -13.02 4.09
N PHE A 82 -9.91 -13.80 3.11
CA PHE A 82 -8.48 -14.06 2.90
C PHE A 82 -7.67 -12.76 2.73
N SER A 83 -8.26 -11.72 2.15
CA SER A 83 -7.62 -10.42 1.93
C SER A 83 -7.33 -9.71 3.27
N GLN A 84 -8.24 -9.82 4.24
CA GLN A 84 -7.98 -9.34 5.60
C GLN A 84 -6.85 -10.11 6.28
N GLY A 85 -6.77 -11.43 6.06
CA GLY A 85 -5.64 -12.25 6.51
C GLY A 85 -4.30 -11.75 5.98
N LEU A 86 -4.23 -11.36 4.71
CA LEU A 86 -3.02 -10.77 4.12
C LEU A 86 -2.65 -9.43 4.75
N ASN A 87 -3.63 -8.59 5.09
CA ASN A 87 -3.36 -7.33 5.81
C ASN A 87 -2.83 -7.58 7.22
N MET A 88 -3.34 -8.60 7.93
CA MET A 88 -2.83 -8.99 9.24
C MET A 88 -1.40 -9.51 9.15
N VAL A 89 -1.11 -10.38 8.18
CA VAL A 89 0.25 -10.88 7.90
C VAL A 89 1.18 -9.71 7.57
N ASN A 90 0.75 -8.79 6.71
CA ASN A 90 1.53 -7.60 6.40
C ASN A 90 1.87 -6.80 7.67
N GLY A 91 0.88 -6.51 8.52
CA GLY A 91 1.10 -5.84 9.80
C GLY A 91 2.05 -6.60 10.73
N LEU A 92 1.86 -7.91 10.85
CA LEU A 92 2.67 -8.80 11.68
C LEU A 92 4.16 -8.76 11.32
N PHE A 93 4.49 -8.62 10.04
CA PHE A 93 5.88 -8.51 9.59
C PHE A 93 6.38 -7.06 9.53
N PHE A 94 5.50 -6.10 9.28
CA PHE A 94 5.85 -4.68 9.20
C PHE A 94 6.36 -4.12 10.53
N PHE A 95 5.67 -4.35 11.64
CA PHE A 95 6.06 -3.77 12.94
C PHE A 95 7.41 -4.30 13.45
N PRO A 96 7.69 -5.62 13.41
CA PRO A 96 9.03 -6.13 13.72
C PRO A 96 10.11 -5.58 12.79
N ALA A 97 9.81 -5.37 11.50
CA ALA A 97 10.77 -4.78 10.57
C ALA A 97 11.20 -3.37 11.00
N LEU A 98 10.29 -2.55 11.55
CA LEU A 98 10.66 -1.24 12.10
C LEU A 98 11.66 -1.37 13.26
N TYR A 99 11.41 -2.32 14.16
CA TYR A 99 12.32 -2.60 15.27
C TYR A 99 13.68 -3.11 14.79
N PHE A 100 13.70 -4.06 13.85
CA PHE A 100 14.94 -4.59 13.29
C PHE A 100 15.74 -3.56 12.50
N ALA A 101 15.06 -2.63 11.81
CA ALA A 101 15.71 -1.49 11.17
C ALA A 101 16.40 -0.59 12.21
N TYR A 102 15.70 -0.30 13.32
CA TYR A 102 16.26 0.52 14.40
C TYR A 102 17.44 -0.16 15.10
N ALA A 103 17.33 -1.47 15.38
CA ALA A 103 18.37 -2.25 16.05
C ALA A 103 19.53 -2.71 15.13
N HIS A 104 19.60 -2.21 13.90
CA HIS A 104 20.60 -2.60 12.88
C HIS A 104 20.69 -4.12 12.62
N MET A 105 19.59 -4.84 12.77
CA MET A 105 19.52 -6.28 12.55
C MET A 105 19.19 -6.59 11.09
N PHE A 106 20.23 -6.65 10.24
CA PHE A 106 20.06 -6.77 8.78
C PHE A 106 19.24 -8.00 8.34
N TRP A 107 19.59 -9.21 8.79
CA TRP A 107 18.91 -10.43 8.36
C TRP A 107 17.43 -10.50 8.79
N PRO A 108 17.09 -10.22 10.06
CA PRO A 108 15.69 -10.13 10.48
C PRO A 108 14.91 -9.02 9.78
N LEU A 109 15.52 -7.86 9.57
CA LEU A 109 14.92 -6.76 8.80
C LEU A 109 14.57 -7.23 7.39
N LEU A 110 15.54 -7.82 6.68
CA LEU A 110 15.36 -8.26 5.30
C LEU A 110 14.25 -9.30 5.21
N TYR A 111 14.22 -10.26 6.13
CA TYR A 111 13.18 -11.29 6.19
C TYR A 111 11.79 -10.68 6.42
N SER A 112 11.64 -9.86 7.45
CA SER A 112 10.36 -9.23 7.79
C SER A 112 9.88 -8.24 6.72
N ALA A 113 10.78 -7.42 6.17
CA ALA A 113 10.47 -6.51 5.08
C ALA A 113 9.98 -7.26 3.84
N THR A 114 10.63 -8.38 3.49
CA THR A 114 10.26 -9.21 2.34
C THR A 114 8.86 -9.79 2.51
N TRP A 115 8.56 -10.41 3.66
CA TRP A 115 7.23 -10.98 3.91
C TRP A 115 6.12 -9.93 3.96
N SER A 116 6.38 -8.78 4.59
CA SER A 116 5.45 -7.64 4.59
C SER A 116 5.17 -7.18 3.15
N PHE A 117 6.21 -7.02 2.33
CA PHE A 117 6.07 -6.58 0.95
C PHE A 117 5.31 -7.61 0.09
N MET A 118 5.63 -8.90 0.22
CA MET A 118 4.93 -9.98 -0.48
C MET A 118 3.45 -10.05 -0.10
N ALA A 119 3.12 -9.96 1.19
CA ALA A 119 1.73 -9.93 1.65
C ALA A 119 0.96 -8.74 1.06
N LYS A 120 1.62 -7.57 0.98
CA LYS A 120 1.01 -6.38 0.36
C LYS A 120 0.80 -6.53 -1.15
N LEU A 121 1.77 -7.10 -1.88
CA LEU A 121 1.61 -7.39 -3.31
C LEU A 121 0.48 -8.38 -3.57
N TRP A 122 0.39 -9.44 -2.77
CA TRP A 122 -0.66 -10.43 -2.90
C TRP A 122 -2.04 -9.84 -2.58
N PHE A 123 -2.13 -8.96 -1.60
CA PHE A 123 -3.37 -8.23 -1.33
C PHE A 123 -3.83 -7.42 -2.56
N ILE A 124 -2.91 -6.68 -3.19
CA ILE A 124 -3.22 -5.88 -4.39
C ILE A 124 -3.66 -6.78 -5.54
N ASP A 125 -3.01 -7.92 -5.73
CA ASP A 125 -3.39 -8.90 -6.74
C ASP A 125 -4.81 -9.45 -6.52
N ARG A 126 -5.13 -9.81 -5.27
CA ARG A 126 -6.49 -10.25 -4.90
C ARG A 126 -7.54 -9.17 -5.14
N MET A 127 -7.22 -7.90 -4.89
CA MET A 127 -8.11 -6.80 -5.19
C MET A 127 -8.28 -6.59 -6.70
N ALA A 128 -7.21 -6.71 -7.49
CA ALA A 128 -7.30 -6.61 -8.94
C ALA A 128 -8.21 -7.71 -9.52
N PHE A 129 -8.05 -8.95 -9.05
CA PHE A 129 -8.94 -10.06 -9.40
C PHE A 129 -10.39 -9.81 -8.98
N TYR A 130 -10.61 -9.30 -7.76
CA TYR A 130 -11.96 -8.97 -7.28
C TYR A 130 -12.63 -7.91 -8.15
N TYR A 131 -11.89 -6.89 -8.58
CA TYR A 131 -12.40 -5.87 -9.50
C TYR A 131 -12.83 -6.47 -10.84
N GLU A 132 -12.02 -7.36 -11.43
CA GLU A 132 -12.33 -8.01 -12.71
C GLU A 132 -13.59 -8.89 -12.63
N MET A 133 -13.73 -9.66 -11.55
CA MET A 133 -14.93 -10.49 -11.32
C MET A 133 -16.22 -9.67 -11.24
N ASN A 134 -16.17 -8.50 -10.58
CA ASN A 134 -17.34 -7.63 -10.42
C ASN A 134 -17.56 -6.68 -11.60
N LYS A 135 -16.60 -6.55 -12.52
CA LYS A 135 -16.76 -5.78 -13.76
C LYS A 135 -17.47 -6.57 -14.86
N ASN A 136 -17.33 -7.90 -14.84
CA ASN A 136 -17.84 -8.80 -15.88
C ASN A 136 -19.16 -9.52 -15.50
N GLY A 137 -19.72 -9.26 -14.31
CA GLY A 137 -21.01 -9.78 -13.86
C GLY A 137 -22.04 -8.68 -13.72
#